data_AF-A0A355H8X3-F1
#
_entry.id   AF-A0A355H8X3-F1
#
_cell.length_a   1.000
_cell.length_b   1.000
_cell.length_c   1.000
_cell.angle_alpha   90.00
_cell.angle_beta   90.00
_cell.angle_gamma   90.00
#
_symmetry.space_group_name_H-M   'P 1'
#
loop_
_entity.id
_entity.type
_entity.pdbx_description
1 polymer ?
#
loop_
_entity_poly.entity_id
_entity_poly.type
_entity_poly.pdbx_seq_one_letter_code
_entity_poly.pdbx_strand_id
1 'polypeptide(L)' 'MQYTGVNTKVFTYSEARQNFAKILKLAQKEEVEIRRRDGAAFSLTSKKKSASSPFDVPGIKTKATTQDILAAIRDSRMG' A
#
# COMPACT_ATOMS: atom_id res chain seq x y z
N MET A 1 -20.24 19.00 -19.17
CA MET A 1 -19.91 17.82 -18.33
C MET A 1 -18.68 18.17 -17.51
N GLN A 2 -18.87 18.53 -16.25
CA GLN A 2 -17.80 18.89 -15.34
C GLN A 2 -17.29 17.60 -14.69
N TYR A 3 -16.02 17.26 -14.85
CA TYR A 3 -15.42 16.12 -14.14
C TYR A 3 -15.01 16.59 -12.75
N THR A 4 -15.66 16.01 -11.74
CA THR A 4 -15.34 16.17 -10.32
C THR A 4 -13.86 15.92 -10.09
N GLY A 5 -13.18 16.90 -9.47
CA GLY A 5 -11.75 16.91 -9.24
C GLY A 5 -11.25 15.71 -8.45
N VAL A 6 -10.64 14.77 -9.15
CA VAL A 6 -9.58 13.92 -8.64
C VAL A 6 -8.30 14.46 -9.29
N ASN A 7 -7.26 14.75 -8.50
CA ASN A 7 -5.95 15.19 -9.01
C ASN A 7 -5.26 14.01 -9.72
N THR A 8 -5.81 13.56 -10.85
CA THR A 8 -5.30 12.44 -11.62
C THR A 8 -4.51 12.97 -12.80
N LYS A 9 -3.22 12.63 -12.87
CA LYS A 9 -2.38 13.04 -14.00
C LYS A 9 -2.75 12.27 -15.24
N VAL A 10 -3.01 12.98 -16.33
CA VAL A 10 -3.43 12.38 -17.61
C VAL A 10 -2.26 12.42 -18.60
N PHE A 11 -1.98 11.29 -19.24
CA PHE A 11 -1.00 11.16 -20.32
C PHE A 11 -1.65 10.55 -21.55
N THR A 12 -1.13 10.88 -22.72
CA THR A 12 -1.44 10.15 -23.95
C THR A 12 -0.70 8.81 -23.98
N TYR A 13 -1.20 7.86 -24.78
CA TYR A 13 -0.50 6.60 -25.03
C TYR A 13 0.95 6.79 -25.49
N SER A 14 1.21 7.75 -26.37
CA SER A 14 2.55 8.01 -26.89
C SER A 14 3.50 8.52 -25.80
N GLU A 15 3.04 9.45 -24.96
CA GLU A 15 3.81 9.94 -23.80
C GLU A 15 4.06 8.82 -22.79
N ALA A 16 3.04 8.00 -22.53
CA ALA A 16 3.14 6.84 -21.66
C ALA A 16 4.18 5.85 -22.14
N ARG A 17 4.20 5.56 -23.45
CA ARG A 17 5.18 4.66 -24.07
C ARG A 17 6.61 5.20 -23.97
N GLN A 18 6.81 6.50 -24.22
CA GLN A 18 8.15 7.11 -24.19
C GLN A 18 8.70 7.26 -22.76
N ASN A 19 7.82 7.54 -21.78
CA ASN A 19 8.22 7.91 -20.42
C ASN A 19 7.73 6.91 -19.36
N PHE A 20 7.52 5.65 -19.74
CA PHE A 20 6.81 4.67 -18.90
C PHE A 20 7.45 4.50 -17.52
N ALA A 21 8.78 4.46 -17.45
CA ALA A 21 9.51 4.35 -16.17
C ALA A 21 9.23 5.53 -15.22
N LYS A 22 9.10 6.75 -15.75
CA LYS A 22 8.76 7.94 -14.95
C LYS A 22 7.31 7.88 -14.48
N ILE A 23 6.41 7.42 -15.34
CA ILE A 23 4.99 7.26 -15.03
C ILE A 23 4.77 6.20 -13.97
N LEU A 24 5.50 5.08 -13.99
CA LEU A 24 5.46 4.08 -12.90
C LEU A 24 5.88 4.67 -11.54
N LYS A 25 6.80 5.64 -11.50
CA LYS A 25 7.15 6.35 -10.26
C LYS A 25 6.06 7.28 -9.78
N LEU A 26 5.32 7.92 -10.71
CA LEU A 26 4.16 8.74 -10.37
C LEU A 26 3.00 7.86 -9.86
N ALA A 27 2.74 6.74 -10.53
CA ALA A 27 1.70 5.77 -10.19
C ALA A 27 1.87 5.09 -8.81
N GLN A 28 3.04 5.21 -8.19
CA GLN A 28 3.29 4.80 -6.81
C GLN A 28 2.73 5.79 -5.77
N LYS A 29 2.55 7.05 -6.15
CA LYS A 29 2.11 8.13 -5.27
C LYS A 29 0.66 8.53 -5.52
N GLU A 30 0.24 8.53 -6.77
CA GLU A 30 -1.08 8.99 -7.22
C GLU A 30 -1.57 8.15 -8.39
N GLU A 31 -2.88 8.17 -8.66
CA GLU A 31 -3.44 7.52 -9.84
C GLU A 31 -3.06 8.28 -11.11
N VAL A 32 -2.77 7.53 -12.18
CA VAL A 32 -2.42 8.07 -13.49
C VAL A 32 -3.40 7.55 -14.53
N GLU A 33 -3.93 8.42 -15.39
CA GLU A 33 -4.80 8.05 -16.51
C GLU A 33 -4.03 8.11 -17.83
N ILE A 34 -4.18 7.08 -18.67
CA ILE A 34 -3.60 7.00 -20.01
C ILE A 34 -4.73 6.98 -21.04
N ARG A 35 -4.75 7.98 -21.92
CA ARG A 35 -5.74 8.12 -23.00
C ARG A 35 -5.17 7.75 -24.35
N ARG A 36 -5.94 7.00 -25.14
CA ARG A 36 -5.65 6.66 -26.53
C ARG A 36 -6.51 7.49 -27.49
N ARG A 37 -6.07 7.59 -28.75
CA ARG A 37 -6.78 8.33 -29.81
C ARG A 37 -8.14 7.72 -30.15
N ASP A 38 -8.32 6.42 -29.94
CA ASP A 38 -9.59 5.70 -30.11
C ASP A 38 -10.62 6.00 -29.00
N GLY A 39 -10.31 6.92 -28.08
CA GLY A 39 -11.18 7.30 -26.97
C GLY A 39 -11.07 6.37 -25.75
N ALA A 40 -10.29 5.29 -25.83
CA ALA A 40 -10.07 4.43 -24.68
C ALA A 40 -9.22 5.14 -23.61
N ALA A 41 -9.62 4.98 -22.35
CA ALA A 41 -8.90 5.46 -21.19
C ALA A 41 -8.57 4.29 -20.25
N PHE A 42 -7.37 4.31 -19.68
CA PHE A 42 -6.89 3.30 -18.75
C PHE A 42 -6.36 4.00 -17.50
N SER A 43 -6.58 3.45 -16.31
CA SER A 43 -5.90 3.91 -15.11
C SER A 43 -4.74 3.00 -14.75
N LEU A 44 -3.67 3.60 -14.23
CA LEU A 44 -2.48 2.94 -13.72
C LEU A 44 -2.34 3.29 -12.25
N THR A 45 -2.45 2.27 -11.40
CA THR A 45 -2.27 2.37 -9.96
C THR A 45 -1.26 1.34 -9.48
N SER A 46 -0.39 1.73 -8.56
CA SER A 46 0.50 0.75 -7.92
C SER A 46 -0.32 -0.22 -7.09
N LYS A 47 -0.05 -1.51 -7.26
CA LYS A 47 -0.54 -2.51 -6.31
C LYS A 47 0.02 -2.18 -4.93
N LYS A 48 -0.82 -2.25 -3.90
CA LYS A 48 -0.35 -2.22 -2.51
C LYS A 48 0.66 -3.35 -2.38
N LYS A 49 1.91 -3.04 -2.01
CA LYS A 49 2.79 -4.09 -1.49
C LYS A 49 2.07 -4.67 -0.29
N SER A 50 1.86 -5.99 -0.29
CA SER A 50 1.39 -6.68 0.90
C SER A 50 2.43 -6.41 2.00
N ALA A 51 2.15 -5.43 2.84
CA ALA A 51 2.91 -5.15 4.04
C ALA A 51 2.51 -6.19 5.09
N SER A 52 2.65 -7.48 4.77
CA SER A 52 2.83 -8.47 5.81
C SER A 52 4.16 -8.08 6.44
N SER A 53 4.12 -7.54 7.64
CA SER A 53 5.34 -7.35 8.42
C SER A 53 6.08 -8.69 8.47
N PRO A 54 7.42 -8.73 8.44
CA PRO A 54 8.15 -9.96 8.74
C PRO A 54 7.83 -10.48 10.15
N PHE A 55 7.23 -9.64 11.01
CA PHE A 55 6.72 -10.00 12.33
C PHE A 55 5.19 -10.19 12.37
N ASP A 56 4.52 -10.20 11.21
CA ASP A 56 3.08 -10.48 11.10
C ASP A 56 2.85 -12.00 11.21
N VAL A 57 3.05 -12.52 12.42
CA VAL A 57 2.86 -13.93 12.76
C VAL A 57 1.53 -14.09 13.51
N PRO A 58 0.72 -15.12 13.20
CA PRO A 58 -0.50 -15.41 13.95
C PRO A 58 -0.19 -15.60 15.45
N GLY A 59 -1.02 -15.01 16.31
CA GLY A 59 -0.91 -15.23 17.76
C GLY A 59 -1.22 -16.68 18.14
N ILE A 60 -0.54 -17.19 19.16
CA ILE A 60 -0.83 -18.52 19.75
C ILE A 60 -1.72 -18.36 20.98
N LYS A 61 -2.73 -19.23 21.11
CA LYS A 61 -3.51 -19.35 22.35
C LYS A 61 -2.69 -20.13 23.37
N THR A 62 -2.33 -19.49 24.47
CA THR A 62 -1.59 -20.13 25.55
C THR A 62 -2.51 -20.42 26.73
N LYS A 63 -2.06 -21.30 27.64
CA LYS A 63 -2.72 -21.55 28.92
C LYS A 63 -2.30 -20.54 30.01
N ALA A 64 -1.45 -19.57 29.67
CA ALA A 64 -0.94 -18.62 30.64
C ALA A 64 -2.07 -17.73 31.17
N THR A 65 -2.10 -17.59 32.48
CA THR A 65 -3.07 -16.76 33.21
C THR A 65 -2.50 -15.39 33.49
N THR A 66 -3.35 -14.46 33.92
CA THR A 66 -2.91 -13.12 34.39
C THR A 66 -1.94 -13.24 35.57
N GLN A 67 -2.14 -14.23 36.44
CA GLN A 67 -1.29 -14.50 37.60
C GLN A 67 0.13 -14.88 37.17
N ASP A 68 0.27 -15.69 36.11
CA ASP A 68 1.57 -16.09 35.57
C ASP A 68 2.36 -14.87 35.07
N ILE A 69 1.68 -13.94 34.40
CA ILE A 69 2.28 -12.67 33.93
C ILE A 69 2.74 -11.81 35.12
N LEU A 70 1.88 -11.67 36.13
CA LEU A 70 2.20 -10.87 37.32
C LEU A 70 3.36 -11.46 38.14
N ALA A 71 3.46 -12.79 38.21
CA ALA A 71 4.58 -13.47 38.85
C ALA A 71 5.89 -13.18 38.10
N ALA A 72 5.91 -13.36 36.78
CA ALA A 72 7.09 -13.09 35.96
C ALA A 72 7.59 -11.63 36.07
N ILE A 73 6.68 -10.65 36.13
CA ILE A 73 7.04 -9.24 36.33
C ILE A 73 7.68 -9.00 37.71
N ARG A 74 7.16 -9.64 38.76
CA ARG A 74 7.75 -9.52 40.11
C ARG A 74 9.13 -10.13 40.13
N ASP A 75 9.31 -11.34 39.60
CA ASP A 75 10.60 -12.02 39.55
C ASP A 75 11.65 -11.19 38.79
N SER A 76 11.28 -10.61 37.64
CA SER A 76 12.15 -9.72 36.87
C SER A 76 12.59 -8.45 37.62
N ARG A 77 11.87 -8.02 38.66
CA ARG A 77 12.22 -6.83 39.47
C ARG A 77 13.01 -7.18 40.73
N MET A 78 13.08 -8.47 41.08
CA MET A 78 13.79 -8.97 42.27
C MET A 78 15.19 -9.52 41.92
N GLY A 79 15.52 -9.60 40.62
CA GLY A 79 16.89 -9.75 40.13
C GLY A 79 17.56 -8.39 39.94
#